data_AF-A0A3C1NMU4-F1
#
_entry.id   AF-A0A3C1NMU4-F1
#
_cell.length_a   1.000
_cell.length_b   1.000
_cell.length_c   1.000
_cell.angle_alpha   90.00
_cell.angle_beta   90.00
_cell.angle_gamma   90.00
#
_symmetry.space_group_name_H-M   'P 1'
#
loop_
_entity.id
_entity.type
_entity.pdbx_description
1 polymer ?
#
loop_
_entity_poly.entity_id
_entity_poly.type
_entity_poly.pdbx_seq_one_letter_code
_entity_poly.pdbx_strand_id
1 'polypeptide(L)'
;MPDRFKWTIFMTLLLSFSLYSAHLYITPPPNEQELDGVALQGKNIWQKKNCQSCHQFYGLGGYLGPDLTNTHRRRTHEKTRAFLKHGT
;
A
#
# COMPACT_ATOMS: atom_id res chain seq x y z
N MET A 1 11.34 37.11 20.53
CA MET A 1 11.69 36.58 19.20
C MET A 1 10.63 37.08 18.24
N PRO A 2 10.95 37.94 17.26
CA PRO A 2 9.94 38.60 16.46
C PRO A 2 9.16 37.57 15.64
N ASP A 3 7.83 37.62 15.69
CA ASP A 3 6.94 36.63 15.08
C ASP A 3 7.17 36.44 13.58
N ARG A 4 7.76 37.44 12.92
CA ARG A 4 8.21 37.39 11.53
C ARG A 4 9.17 36.23 11.25
N PHE A 5 10.06 35.90 12.19
CA PHE A 5 11.03 34.80 12.03
C PHE A 5 10.35 33.42 12.06
N LYS A 6 9.30 33.25 12.88
CA LYS A 6 8.53 32.00 12.93
C LYS A 6 7.73 31.80 11.64
N TRP A 7 7.14 32.87 11.12
CA TRP A 7 6.39 32.84 9.87
C TRP A 7 7.30 32.54 8.66
N THR A 8 8.51 33.08 8.61
CA THR A 8 9.46 32.74 7.54
C THR A 8 9.86 31.26 7.60
N ILE A 9 10.12 30.71 8.78
CA ILE A 9 10.41 29.28 8.94
C ILE A 9 9.19 28.43 8.52
N PHE A 10 8.00 28.77 8.99
CA PHE A 10 6.79 28.03 8.65
C PHE A 10 6.53 28.04 7.14
N MET A 11 6.64 29.19 6.48
CA MET A 11 6.41 29.31 5.03
C MET A 11 7.45 28.57 4.20
N THR A 12 8.72 28.59 4.62
CA THR A 12 9.77 27.83 3.94
C THR A 12 9.57 26.31 4.07
N LEU A 13 9.21 25.83 5.26
CA LEU A 13 8.86 24.41 5.48
C LEU A 13 7.63 24.00 4.69
N LEU A 14 6.57 24.82 4.69
CA LEU A 14 5.34 24.57 3.97
C LEU A 14 5.57 24.49 2.45
N LEU A 15 6.34 25.42 1.90
CA LEU A 15 6.69 25.44 0.48
C LEU A 15 7.54 24.22 0.12
N SER A 16 8.56 23.90 0.92
CA SER A 16 9.42 22.72 0.70
C SER A 16 8.62 21.42 0.73
N PHE A 17 7.76 21.23 1.73
CA PHE A 17 6.89 20.07 1.84
C PHE A 17 5.93 19.94 0.65
N SER A 18 5.34 21.06 0.23
CA SER A 18 4.39 21.09 -0.89
C SER A 18 5.08 20.73 -2.21
N LEU A 19 6.26 21.31 -2.47
CA LEU A 19 7.05 21.01 -3.67
C LEU A 19 7.52 19.55 -3.68
N TYR A 20 8.00 19.04 -2.54
CA TYR A 20 8.42 17.64 -2.43
C TYR A 20 7.26 16.67 -2.65
N SER A 21 6.10 16.96 -2.05
CA SER A 21 4.89 16.15 -2.23
C SER A 21 4.43 16.18 -3.69
N ALA A 22 4.36 17.37 -4.30
CA ALA A 22 4.00 17.52 -5.71
C ALA A 22 4.96 16.73 -6.62
N HIS A 23 6.27 16.83 -6.38
CA HIS A 23 7.26 16.03 -7.11
C HIS A 23 6.95 14.54 -6.97
N LEU A 24 6.73 14.04 -5.75
CA LEU A 24 6.45 12.63 -5.48
C LEU A 24 5.17 12.11 -6.17
N TYR A 25 4.12 12.93 -6.27
CA TYR A 25 2.86 12.53 -6.92
C TYR A 25 2.84 12.72 -8.44
N ILE A 26 3.70 13.58 -9.00
CA ILE A 26 3.76 13.85 -10.44
C ILE A 26 4.81 12.97 -11.12
N THR A 27 5.89 12.59 -10.44
CA THR A 27 6.85 11.63 -10.99
C THR A 27 6.27 10.22 -10.92
N PRO A 28 6.04 9.53 -12.05
CA PRO A 28 5.60 8.15 -12.03
C PRO A 28 6.65 7.29 -11.30
N PRO A 29 6.23 6.29 -10.49
CA PRO A 29 7.18 5.46 -9.79
C PRO A 29 8.09 4.77 -10.83
N PRO A 30 9.42 4.72 -10.60
CA PRO A 30 10.39 4.23 -11.58
C PRO A 30 10.23 2.75 -11.94
N ASN A 31 9.29 2.07 -11.29
CA ASN A 31 8.98 0.68 -11.52
C ASN A 31 7.45 0.46 -11.42
N GLU A 32 6.69 1.28 -12.14
CA GLU A 32 5.29 0.99 -12.46
C GLU A 32 5.25 -0.18 -13.44
N GLN A 33 5.68 -1.34 -12.97
CA GLN A 33 5.47 -2.59 -13.67
C GLN A 33 3.96 -2.77 -13.67
N GLU A 34 3.36 -2.60 -14.85
CA GLU A 34 1.95 -2.80 -15.07
C GLU A 34 1.58 -4.14 -14.41
N LEU A 35 0.64 -4.09 -13.46
CA LEU A 35 0.20 -5.30 -12.78
C LEU A 35 -0.27 -6.25 -13.88
N ASP A 36 0.36 -7.42 -13.97
CA ASP A 36 -0.10 -8.47 -14.88
C ASP A 36 -1.62 -8.65 -14.74
N GLY A 37 -2.30 -8.95 -15.84
CA GLY A 37 -3.76 -9.00 -15.87
C GLY A 37 -4.34 -9.92 -14.79
N VAL A 38 -3.63 -11.00 -14.46
CA VAL A 38 -3.99 -11.92 -13.38
C VAL A 38 -3.87 -11.26 -12.00
N ALA A 39 -2.80 -10.49 -11.76
CA ALA A 39 -2.61 -9.75 -10.51
C ALA A 39 -3.69 -8.68 -10.32
N LEU A 40 -4.07 -7.98 -11.40
CA LEU A 40 -5.17 -7.00 -11.36
C LEU A 40 -6.51 -7.66 -11.04
N GLN A 41 -6.80 -8.81 -11.63
CA GLN A 41 -7.99 -9.61 -11.29
C GLN A 41 -7.96 -10.07 -9.82
N GLY A 42 -6.81 -10.53 -9.32
CA GLY A 42 -6.61 -10.90 -7.93
C GLY A 42 -6.90 -9.74 -6.97
N LYS A 43 -6.40 -8.53 -7.28
CA LYS A 43 -6.69 -7.29 -6.52
C LYS A 43 -8.20 -6.99 -6.49
N ASN A 44 -8.89 -7.14 -7.63
CA ASN A 44 -10.33 -6.93 -7.69
C ASN A 44 -11.11 -7.93 -6.82
N ILE A 45 -10.70 -9.21 -6.82
CA ILE A 45 -11.30 -10.23 -5.95
C ILE A 45 -11.06 -9.91 -4.48
N TRP A 46 -9.83 -9.53 -4.12
CA TRP A 46 -9.45 -9.13 -2.76
C TRP A 46 -10.38 -8.05 -2.21
N GLN A 47 -10.60 -6.99 -2.99
CA GLN A 47 -11.49 -5.89 -2.62
C GLN A 47 -12.95 -6.32 -2.55
N LYS A 48 -13.46 -7.00 -3.59
CA LYS A 48 -14.86 -7.45 -3.67
C LYS A 48 -15.24 -8.44 -2.57
N LYS A 49 -14.31 -9.29 -2.14
CA LYS A 49 -14.51 -10.24 -1.04
C LYS A 49 -14.17 -9.68 0.33
N ASN A 50 -13.83 -8.40 0.39
CA ASN A 50 -13.49 -7.68 1.61
C ASN A 50 -12.35 -8.34 2.42
N CYS A 51 -11.37 -8.95 1.75
CA CYS A 51 -10.30 -9.68 2.42
C CYS A 51 -9.45 -8.77 3.33
N GLN A 52 -9.33 -7.48 2.96
CA GLN A 52 -8.63 -6.47 3.77
C GLN A 52 -9.24 -6.23 5.15
N SER A 53 -10.50 -6.62 5.41
CA SER A 53 -11.10 -6.42 6.73
C SER A 53 -10.48 -7.31 7.80
N CYS A 54 -9.90 -8.44 7.38
CA CYS A 54 -9.23 -9.38 8.26
C CYS A 54 -7.71 -9.41 8.06
N HIS A 55 -7.23 -9.22 6.83
CA HIS A 55 -5.83 -9.41 6.46
C HIS A 55 -5.15 -8.13 5.97
N GLN A 56 -3.82 -8.15 5.93
CA GLN A 56 -3.00 -6.97 5.62
C GLN A 56 -2.12 -7.15 4.39
N PHE A 57 -1.82 -6.01 3.76
CA PHE A 57 -0.65 -5.80 2.92
C PHE A 57 0.14 -4.59 3.40
N TYR A 58 1.44 -4.75 3.61
CA TYR A 58 2.35 -3.73 4.16
C TYR A 58 1.87 -3.13 5.49
N GLY A 59 1.23 -3.94 6.35
CA GLY A 59 0.61 -3.48 7.59
C GLY A 59 -0.70 -2.69 7.41
N LEU A 60 -1.22 -2.55 6.19
CA LEU A 60 -2.48 -1.88 5.90
C LEU A 60 -3.60 -2.90 5.74
N GLY A 61 -4.61 -2.82 6.61
CA GLY A 61 -5.75 -3.74 6.65
C GLY A 61 -6.13 -4.12 8.08
N GLY A 62 -6.96 -5.15 8.21
CA GLY A 62 -7.38 -5.73 9.49
C GLY A 62 -6.33 -6.64 10.10
N TYR A 63 -6.41 -6.84 11.42
CA TYR A 63 -5.43 -7.59 12.21
C TYR A 63 -5.95 -8.94 12.71
N LEU A 64 -7.14 -9.35 12.26
CA LEU A 64 -7.74 -10.62 12.67
C LEU A 64 -7.00 -11.83 12.07
N GLY A 65 -6.54 -11.68 10.84
CA GLY A 65 -5.74 -12.65 10.11
C GLY A 65 -4.28 -12.18 9.94
N PRO A 66 -3.37 -13.09 9.58
CA PRO A 66 -1.96 -12.75 9.36
C PRO A 66 -1.76 -11.81 8.17
N ASP A 67 -0.69 -11.01 8.22
CA ASP A 67 -0.20 -10.21 7.10
C ASP A 67 0.22 -11.11 5.92
N LEU A 68 -0.29 -10.77 4.73
CA LEU A 68 -0.12 -11.56 3.51
C LEU A 68 0.92 -11.02 2.53
N THR A 69 1.60 -9.91 2.83
CA THR A 69 2.61 -9.23 1.98
C THR A 69 3.62 -10.18 1.38
N ASN A 70 4.12 -11.10 2.20
CA ASN A 70 5.17 -12.04 1.80
C ASN A 70 4.67 -13.48 1.72
N THR A 71 3.36 -13.70 1.62
CA THR A 71 2.80 -15.06 1.64
C THR A 71 3.17 -15.86 0.40
N HIS A 72 3.31 -15.22 -0.77
CA HIS A 72 3.79 -15.91 -1.98
C HIS A 72 5.20 -16.51 -1.79
N ARG A 73 6.07 -15.87 -1.00
CA ARG A 73 7.41 -16.41 -0.71
C ARG A 73 7.39 -17.59 0.26
N ARG A 74 6.33 -17.70 1.08
CA ARG A 74 6.20 -18.70 2.17
C ARG A 74 5.32 -19.89 1.80
N ARG A 75 4.44 -19.77 0.79
CA ARG A 75 3.47 -20.80 0.41
C ARG A 75 3.46 -21.01 -1.11
N THR A 76 3.35 -22.27 -1.52
CA THR A 76 3.13 -22.61 -2.93
C THR A 76 1.73 -22.20 -3.38
N HIS A 77 1.56 -22.00 -4.69
CA HIS A 77 0.26 -21.67 -5.28
C HIS A 77 -0.80 -22.75 -4.96
N GLU A 78 -0.44 -24.02 -5.01
CA GLU A 78 -1.33 -25.14 -4.69
C GLU A 78 -1.81 -25.12 -3.24
N LYS A 79 -0.90 -24.88 -2.29
CA LYS A 79 -1.26 -24.76 -0.86
C LYS A 79 -2.17 -23.57 -0.62
N THR A 80 -1.89 -22.43 -1.24
CA THR A 80 -2.73 -21.24 -1.15
C THR A 80 -4.12 -21.49 -1.73
N ARG A 81 -4.20 -22.14 -2.90
CA ARG A 81 -5.47 -22.49 -3.54
C ARG A 81 -6.28 -23.47 -2.70
N ALA A 82 -5.64 -24.49 -2.13
CA ALA A 82 -6.32 -25.45 -1.26
C ALA A 82 -6.91 -24.76 -0.03
N PHE A 83 -6.15 -23.86 0.60
CA PHE A 83 -6.59 -23.07 1.75
C PHE A 83 -7.78 -22.15 1.41
N LEU A 84 -7.74 -21.47 0.26
CA LEU A 84 -8.85 -20.61 -0.17
C LEU A 84 -10.13 -21.39 -0.49
N LYS A 85 -10.01 -22.66 -0.92
CA LYS A 85 -11.17 -23.49 -1.29
C LYS A 85 -11.81 -24.20 -0.11
N HIS A 86 -11.02 -24.71 0.82
CA HIS A 86 -11.49 -25.61 1.86
C HIS A 86 -11.38 -25.00 3.27
N GLY A 87 -10.67 -23.88 3.43
CA GLY A 87 -10.30 -23.37 4.75
C GLY A 87 -9.13 -24.17 5.37
N THR A 88 -9.01 -24.06 6.69
CA THR A 88 -8.14 -24.91 7.52
C THR A 88 -8.74 -26.30 7.71
#